data_AF-A0A945I525-F1
#
_entry.id   AF-A0A945I525-F1
#
_cell.length_a   1.000
_cell.length_b   1.000
_cell.length_c   1.000
_cell.angle_alpha   90.00
_cell.angle_beta   90.00
_cell.angle_gamma   90.00
#
_symmetry.space_group_name_H-M   'P 1'
#
loop_
_entity.id
_entity.type
_entity.pdbx_description
1 polymer ?
#
loop_
_entity_poly.entity_id
_entity_poly.type
_entity_poly.pdbx_seq_one_letter_code
_entity_poly.pdbx_strand_id
1 'polypeptide(L)' 'AGKPVALKYEADGSGIISSMVESDGLIELPEECEGIRKGDLVDFLPFSEVM' A
#
# COMPACT_ATOMS: atom_id res chain seq x y z
N ALA A 1 -1.03 -8.37 21.47
CA ALA A 1 -1.50 -7.26 20.61
C ALA A 1 -1.16 -7.60 19.17
N GLY A 2 -2.12 -7.53 18.25
CA GLY A 2 -1.85 -7.71 16.82
C GLY A 2 -1.15 -6.48 16.24
N LYS A 3 -0.23 -6.69 15.29
CA LYS A 3 0.40 -5.58 14.54
C LYS A 3 -0.40 -5.34 13.25
N PRO A 4 -0.56 -4.10 12.79
CA PRO A 4 -1.15 -3.83 11.48
C PRO A 4 -0.30 -4.48 10.38
N VAL A 5 -0.95 -5.01 9.35
CA VAL A 5 -0.32 -5.68 8.21
C VAL A 5 -0.84 -5.07 6.91
N ALA A 6 0.06 -4.75 5.98
CA ALA A 6 -0.30 -4.28 4.65
C ALA A 6 -0.60 -5.48 3.73
N LEU A 7 -1.66 -5.38 2.94
CA LEU A 7 -2.06 -6.36 1.94
C LEU A 7 -2.07 -5.69 0.57
N LYS A 8 -1.39 -6.31 -0.41
CA LYS A 8 -1.40 -5.80 -1.78
C LYS A 8 -2.81 -5.93 -2.37
N TYR A 9 -3.36 -4.84 -2.89
CA TYR A 9 -4.59 -4.87 -3.67
C TYR A 9 -4.32 -5.56 -5.03
N GLU A 10 -5.19 -6.49 -5.43
CA GLU A 10 -4.94 -7.34 -6.62
C GLU A 10 -5.15 -6.63 -7.97
N ALA A 11 -5.80 -5.47 -7.99
CA ALA A 11 -6.08 -4.76 -9.23
C ALA A 11 -4.87 -3.96 -9.74
N ASP A 12 -4.11 -4.53 -10.66
CA ASP A 12 -3.09 -3.84 -11.43
C ASP A 12 -3.71 -3.32 -12.77
N GLY A 13 -3.65 -2.00 -13.08
CA GLY A 13 -4.05 -1.46 -14.41
C GLY A 13 -5.02 -0.27 -14.40
N SER A 14 -6.08 -0.29 -15.24
CA SER A 14 -7.02 0.84 -15.40
C SER A 14 -7.93 1.11 -14.18
N GLY A 15 -7.81 0.30 -13.12
CA GLY A 15 -8.55 0.40 -11.86
C GLY A 15 -7.81 1.15 -10.74
N ILE A 16 -6.67 1.80 -11.02
CA ILE A 16 -5.85 2.51 -10.01
C ILE A 16 -6.67 3.54 -9.20
N ILE A 17 -7.63 4.20 -9.84
CA ILE A 17 -8.51 5.15 -9.13
C ILE A 17 -9.51 4.41 -8.23
N SER A 18 -10.06 3.28 -8.67
CA SER A 18 -10.93 2.44 -7.84
C SER A 18 -10.17 1.89 -6.63
N SER A 19 -8.89 1.53 -6.79
CA SER A 19 -8.06 1.08 -5.67
C SER A 19 -7.77 2.18 -4.63
N MET A 20 -7.80 3.47 -5.00
CA MET A 20 -7.66 4.58 -4.04
C MET A 20 -8.87 4.75 -3.13
N VAL A 21 -10.07 4.34 -3.58
CA VAL A 21 -11.29 4.39 -2.76
C VAL A 21 -11.42 3.14 -1.88
N GLU A 22 -11.01 1.98 -2.40
CA GLU A 22 -11.13 0.69 -1.71
C GLU A 22 -9.99 0.41 -0.72
N SER A 23 -8.85 1.11 -0.82
CA SER A 23 -7.70 0.93 0.06
C SER A 23 -7.61 2.05 1.10
N ASP A 24 -7.07 1.75 2.29
CA ASP A 24 -6.86 2.74 3.35
C ASP A 24 -5.68 3.70 3.07
N GLY A 25 -4.79 3.35 2.15
CA GLY A 25 -3.57 4.10 1.85
C GLY A 25 -2.69 3.44 0.79
N LEU A 26 -1.52 4.03 0.58
CA LEU A 26 -0.43 3.53 -0.26
C LEU A 26 0.71 3.02 0.61
N ILE A 27 1.54 2.15 0.04
CA ILE A 27 2.85 1.85 0.62
C ILE A 27 3.91 2.55 -0.23
N GLU A 28 4.83 3.26 0.42
CA GLU A 28 5.99 3.85 -0.25
C GLU A 28 7.12 2.83 -0.30
N LEU A 29 7.71 2.67 -1.48
CA LEU A 29 8.84 1.78 -1.71
C LEU A 29 9.99 2.61 -2.27
N PRO A 30 11.22 2.40 -1.79
CA PRO A 30 12.38 3.06 -2.36
C PRO A 30 12.56 2.62 -3.83
N GLU A 31 13.09 3.50 -4.66
CA GLU A 31 13.29 3.23 -6.09
C GLU A 31 14.26 2.04 -6.33
N GLU A 32 15.16 1.80 -5.38
CA GLU A 32 16.10 0.66 -5.35
C GLU A 32 15.44 -0.65 -4.84
N CYS A 33 14.15 -0.64 -4.49
CA CYS A 33 13.44 -1.81 -3.99
C CYS A 33 13.09 -2.76 -5.14
N GLU A 34 13.86 -3.85 -5.27
CA GLU A 34 13.58 -4.90 -6.28
C GLU A 34 12.36 -5.77 -5.94
N GLY A 35 11.86 -5.68 -4.70
CA GLY A 35 10.64 -6.38 -4.26
C GLY A 35 10.52 -6.50 -2.75
N ILE A 36 9.30 -6.74 -2.27
CA ILE A 36 8.98 -6.88 -0.86
C ILE A 36 8.67 -8.34 -0.53
N ARG A 37 9.14 -8.82 0.62
CA ARG A 37 8.79 -10.14 1.17
C ARG A 37 7.82 -10.00 2.33
N LYS A 38 7.06 -11.06 2.59
CA LYS A 38 6.16 -11.11 3.75
C LYS A 38 6.99 -10.96 5.03
N GLY A 39 6.65 -9.96 5.83
CA GLY A 39 7.35 -9.64 7.08
C GLY A 39 8.31 -8.45 6.98
N ASP A 40 8.57 -7.94 5.78
CA ASP A 40 9.31 -6.69 5.62
C ASP A 40 8.47 -5.51 6.14
N LEU A 41 9.17 -4.55 6.74
CA LEU A 41 8.56 -3.29 7.15
C LEU A 41 8.51 -2.35 5.95
N VAL A 42 7.38 -1.68 5.81
CA VAL A 42 7.09 -0.75 4.72
C VAL A 42 6.51 0.52 5.31
N ASP A 43 6.77 1.65 4.65
CA ASP A 43 6.18 2.92 5.01
C ASP A 43 4.77 2.99 4.43
N PHE A 44 3.79 3.26 5.30
CA PHE A 44 2.38 3.35 4.93
C PHE A 44 1.94 4.82 4.92
N LEU A 45 1.43 5.25 3.78
CA LEU A 45 0.89 6.59 3.54
C LEU A 45 -0.65 6.52 3.47
N PRO A 46 -1.38 6.94 4.52
CA PRO A 46 -2.84 6.92 4.51
C PRO A 46 -3.43 7.92 3.51
N PHE A 47 -4.52 7.56 2.84
CA PHE A 47 -5.24 8.51 1.95
C PHE A 47 -6.01 9.61 2.71
N SER A 48 -6.19 9.45 4.02
CA SER A 48 -6.92 10.39 4.85
C SER A 48 -6.28 11.79 4.94
N GLU A 49 -5.03 11.94 4.51
CA GLU A 49 -4.27 13.20 4.56
C GLU A 49 -4.62 14.18 3.41
N VAL A 50 -5.52 13.82 2.50
CA VAL A 50 -5.85 14.61 1.28
C VAL A 50 -7.17 15.40 1.40
N MET A 51 -7.93 15.27 2.50
CA MET A 51 -9.19 16.01 2.73
C MET A 51 -9.03 17.23 3.64
#